data_AF-A0A813IVK4-F1
#
_entry.id   AF-A0A813IVK4-F1
#
_cell.length_a   1.000
_cell.length_b   1.000
_cell.length_c   1.000
_cell.angle_alpha   90.00
_cell.angle_beta   90.00
_cell.angle_gamma   90.00
#
_symmetry.space_group_name_H-M   'P 1'
#
loop_
_entity.id
_entity.type
_entity.pdbx_description
1 polymer ?
#
loop_
_entity_poly.entity_id
_entity_poly.type
_entity_poly.pdbx_seq_one_letter_code
_entity_poly.pdbx_strand_id
1 'polypeptide(L)'
;ECLEEGELLCRVPAGLHFSRQSCKKLMPEVFVACEQLPSAVPEKREEAADALCMALLLLGARARSAPQLWHCCADSLLGLAADFEENHPYIRALASEEGGEEPPTTATAAATTAATTAAITTATTAATATATTTAATAATRTTAAASFAPSVEPELVAAQAKYVQTVFRCVQEALGAEVQSVDSSNDISNSNSNSNNNEHNNEHNNDNNTTNNNNNEHNNDNNNSSSDQSLDQGLYLLAWLCLLTRRFSGPEGSSLVPGVDFMNHSAAPNASSDWDEDSCGGAVVVRALRPIRAGEEIYICYGSRSNPLLWRTHGFTLPASEEPSWSCTFSGQELVEAAQTCSAQGQRATQDDELRDFLDELRELPNVHLDSSHVTDELAGLLQVCSQGAAAASLGVQPAGLLRRLCVQRLALVPGPKAAAVGSCDASNALLREALKDPWCAADRLGAWWTARSGREASGGLAEENASRVCLSEYLCLQAHLQ
;
A
#
# COMPACT_ATOMS: atom_id res chain seq x y z
N GLU A 1 -0.85 -31.90 13.61
CA GLU A 1 -1.34 -32.98 12.73
C GLU A 1 -1.84 -32.32 11.44
N CYS A 2 -2.91 -32.79 10.79
CA CYS A 2 -3.77 -31.91 10.00
C CYS A 2 -4.63 -31.09 10.98
N LEU A 3 -4.95 -29.85 10.64
CA LEU A 3 -5.99 -29.08 11.31
C LEU A 3 -7.34 -29.47 10.69
N GLU A 4 -8.41 -29.50 11.48
CA GLU A 4 -9.77 -29.87 11.05
C GLU A 4 -10.66 -28.64 10.76
N GLU A 5 -11.77 -28.85 10.05
CA GLU A 5 -12.73 -27.78 9.75
C GLU A 5 -13.37 -27.21 11.04
N GLY A 6 -13.40 -25.87 11.14
CA GLY A 6 -13.88 -25.14 12.31
C GLY A 6 -12.89 -25.02 13.47
N GLU A 7 -11.73 -25.68 13.39
CA GLU A 7 -10.70 -25.66 14.43
C GLU A 7 -10.18 -24.24 14.71
N LEU A 8 -9.96 -23.92 15.98
CA LEU A 8 -9.50 -22.61 16.44
C LEU A 8 -7.98 -22.49 16.24
N LEU A 9 -7.57 -21.68 15.27
CA LEU A 9 -6.15 -21.51 14.92
C LEU A 9 -5.47 -20.51 15.87
N CYS A 10 -6.12 -19.39 16.15
CA CYS A 10 -5.70 -18.48 17.22
C CYS A 10 -6.86 -17.61 17.73
N ARG A 11 -6.70 -17.05 18.93
CA ARG A 11 -7.60 -16.06 19.54
C ARG A 11 -6.77 -14.95 20.16
N VAL A 12 -6.92 -13.72 19.66
CA VAL A 12 -6.19 -12.54 20.14
C VAL A 12 -7.18 -11.60 20.85
N PRO A 13 -7.19 -11.52 22.19
CA PRO A 13 -8.07 -10.62 22.94
C PRO A 13 -7.73 -9.15 22.70
N ALA A 14 -8.71 -8.26 22.75
CA ALA A 14 -8.54 -6.84 22.40
C ALA A 14 -7.50 -6.09 23.27
N GLY A 15 -7.25 -6.56 24.49
CA GLY A 15 -6.17 -6.05 25.35
C GLY A 15 -4.75 -6.25 24.79
N LEU A 16 -4.58 -7.00 23.71
CA LEU A 16 -3.33 -7.15 22.95
C LEU A 16 -3.37 -6.46 21.57
N HIS A 17 -4.46 -5.77 21.21
CA HIS A 17 -4.58 -5.09 19.92
C HIS A 17 -3.98 -3.68 19.98
N PHE A 18 -3.37 -3.26 18.87
CA PHE A 18 -3.06 -1.85 18.64
C PHE A 18 -4.33 -1.16 18.11
N SER A 19 -5.19 -0.73 19.04
CA SER A 19 -6.44 -0.01 18.77
C SER A 19 -6.32 1.46 19.16
N ARG A 20 -7.09 2.35 18.50
CA ARG A 20 -7.13 3.79 18.84
C ARG A 20 -7.45 4.03 20.32
N GLN A 21 -8.35 3.22 20.89
CA GLN A 21 -8.73 3.28 22.31
C GLN A 21 -7.56 2.91 23.24
N SER A 22 -6.79 1.86 22.91
CA SER A 22 -5.56 1.50 23.64
C SER A 22 -4.50 2.60 23.52
N CYS A 23 -4.28 3.14 22.32
CA CYS A 23 -3.31 4.21 22.08
C CYS A 23 -3.67 5.49 22.86
N LYS A 24 -4.92 5.97 22.77
CA LYS A 24 -5.37 7.19 23.48
C LYS A 24 -5.38 7.05 25.01
N LYS A 25 -5.41 5.81 25.52
CA LYS A 25 -5.27 5.50 26.96
C LYS A 25 -3.80 5.45 27.43
N LEU A 26 -2.89 5.01 26.56
CA LEU A 26 -1.46 4.81 26.89
C LEU A 26 -0.59 6.03 26.56
N MET A 27 -0.98 6.81 25.55
CA MET A 27 -0.30 8.01 25.05
C MET A 27 -1.32 9.14 24.80
N PRO A 28 -2.07 9.61 25.82
CA PRO A 28 -3.07 10.67 25.65
C PRO A 28 -2.48 11.98 25.10
N GLU A 29 -1.24 12.30 25.46
CA GLU A 29 -0.49 13.48 24.98
C GLU A 29 -0.29 13.49 23.46
N VAL A 30 -0.04 12.32 22.84
CA VAL A 30 0.00 12.18 21.37
C VAL A 30 -1.31 12.59 20.72
N PHE A 31 -2.45 12.18 21.31
CA PHE A 31 -3.76 12.55 20.78
C PHE A 31 -4.06 14.03 20.99
N VAL A 32 -3.71 14.62 22.14
CA VAL A 32 -3.89 16.06 22.41
C VAL A 32 -3.01 16.92 21.48
N ALA A 33 -1.79 16.48 21.15
CA ALA A 33 -0.94 17.13 20.16
C ALA A 33 -1.53 17.02 18.74
N CYS A 34 -2.00 15.84 18.35
CA CYS A 34 -2.58 15.62 17.02
C CYS A 34 -3.95 16.33 16.85
N GLU A 35 -4.76 16.43 17.89
CA GLU A 35 -6.01 17.21 17.90
C GLU A 35 -5.78 18.69 17.60
N GLN A 36 -4.60 19.25 17.90
CA GLN A 36 -4.22 20.63 17.59
C GLN A 36 -3.72 20.85 16.15
N LEU A 37 -3.55 19.79 15.35
CA LEU A 37 -3.04 19.92 13.98
C LEU A 37 -3.95 20.78 13.09
N PRO A 38 -3.39 21.64 12.21
CA PRO A 38 -4.15 22.48 11.27
C PRO A 38 -4.68 21.68 10.06
N SER A 39 -5.28 20.51 10.30
CA SER A 39 -6.05 19.74 9.31
C SER A 39 -7.50 20.20 9.30
N ALA A 40 -8.06 20.48 8.12
CA ALA A 40 -9.50 20.75 7.96
C ALA A 40 -10.36 19.50 8.29
N VAL A 41 -9.79 18.30 8.15
CA VAL A 41 -10.46 17.00 8.34
C VAL A 41 -10.08 16.43 9.72
N PRO A 42 -11.01 16.26 10.68
CA PRO A 42 -10.75 15.70 12.00
C PRO A 42 -10.21 14.27 11.98
N GLU A 43 -10.73 13.43 11.08
CA GLU A 43 -10.39 12.01 10.94
C GLU A 43 -8.90 11.84 10.62
N LYS A 44 -8.33 12.78 9.83
CA LYS A 44 -6.90 12.84 9.51
C LYS A 44 -6.02 13.28 10.69
N ARG A 45 -6.59 13.83 11.76
CA ARG A 45 -5.87 14.06 13.03
C ARG A 45 -5.80 12.78 13.84
N GLU A 46 -6.86 11.96 13.82
CA GLU A 46 -6.85 10.67 14.52
C GLU A 46 -6.02 9.60 13.79
N GLU A 47 -6.00 9.58 12.46
CA GLU A 47 -5.04 8.77 11.67
C GLU A 47 -3.59 9.17 11.96
N ALA A 48 -3.31 10.46 12.14
CA ALA A 48 -1.99 10.97 12.48
C ALA A 48 -1.55 10.53 13.90
N ALA A 49 -2.46 10.61 14.88
CA ALA A 49 -2.21 10.14 16.24
C ALA A 49 -1.93 8.64 16.28
N ASP A 50 -2.75 7.84 15.60
CA ASP A 50 -2.57 6.39 15.47
C ASP A 50 -1.19 6.05 14.87
N ALA A 51 -0.82 6.70 13.76
CA ALA A 51 0.45 6.47 13.08
C ALA A 51 1.66 6.91 13.91
N LEU A 52 1.55 8.01 14.65
CA LEU A 52 2.58 8.44 15.59
C LEU A 52 2.77 7.44 16.74
N CYS A 53 1.67 6.96 17.35
CA CYS A 53 1.74 5.92 18.37
C CYS A 53 2.42 4.64 17.85
N MET A 54 2.23 4.28 16.58
CA MET A 54 2.91 3.13 15.96
C MET A 54 4.39 3.44 15.70
N ALA A 55 4.72 4.63 15.21
CA ALA A 55 6.11 5.03 14.97
C ALA A 55 6.93 5.09 16.27
N LEU A 56 6.34 5.58 17.36
CA LEU A 56 6.94 5.55 18.71
C LEU A 56 7.11 4.12 19.24
N LEU A 57 6.16 3.21 18.94
CA LEU A 57 6.27 1.79 19.28
C LEU A 57 7.42 1.10 18.51
N LEU A 58 7.56 1.37 17.21
CA LEU A 58 8.69 0.88 16.39
C LEU A 58 10.03 1.49 16.84
N LEU A 59 10.05 2.74 17.31
CA LEU A 59 11.23 3.39 17.87
C LEU A 59 11.64 2.76 19.22
N GLY A 60 10.68 2.57 20.13
CA GLY A 60 10.88 1.84 21.39
C GLY A 60 11.29 0.37 21.16
N ALA A 61 10.86 -0.23 20.04
CA ALA A 61 11.30 -1.55 19.65
C ALA A 61 12.80 -1.61 19.35
N ARG A 62 13.32 -0.67 18.54
CA ARG A 62 14.76 -0.48 18.28
C ARG A 62 15.53 -0.21 19.58
N ALA A 63 14.95 0.54 20.52
CA ALA A 63 15.53 0.86 21.83
C ALA A 63 15.49 -0.29 22.87
N ARG A 64 14.90 -1.46 22.54
CA ARG A 64 14.68 -2.59 23.48
C ARG A 64 13.89 -2.22 24.74
N SER A 65 12.91 -1.31 24.63
CA SER A 65 12.11 -0.76 25.75
C SER A 65 10.60 -1.10 25.73
N ALA A 66 10.14 -1.95 24.81
CA ALA A 66 8.74 -2.34 24.64
C ALA A 66 8.41 -3.70 25.31
N PRO A 67 7.12 -4.07 25.47
CA PRO A 67 6.75 -5.43 25.84
C PRO A 67 7.21 -6.47 24.79
N GLN A 68 7.62 -7.66 25.22
CA GLN A 68 8.24 -8.67 24.33
C GLN A 68 7.40 -9.02 23.08
N LEU A 69 6.07 -9.10 23.21
CA LEU A 69 5.17 -9.32 22.06
C LEU A 69 5.32 -8.21 21.00
N TRP A 70 5.39 -6.96 21.44
CA TRP A 70 5.57 -5.80 20.57
C TRP A 70 6.99 -5.69 20.04
N HIS A 71 8.01 -6.19 20.76
CA HIS A 71 9.34 -6.38 20.18
C HIS A 71 9.31 -7.37 19.02
N CYS A 72 8.74 -8.58 19.19
CA CYS A 72 8.68 -9.55 18.11
C CYS A 72 7.88 -9.00 16.91
N CYS A 73 6.73 -8.36 17.16
CA CYS A 73 5.93 -7.71 16.11
C CYS A 73 6.72 -6.62 15.37
N ALA A 74 7.35 -5.69 16.10
CA ALA A 74 8.08 -4.58 15.51
C ALA A 74 9.38 -5.01 14.82
N ASP A 75 10.13 -5.96 15.39
CA ASP A 75 11.30 -6.56 14.72
C ASP A 75 10.90 -7.21 13.39
N SER A 76 9.72 -7.86 13.32
CA SER A 76 9.17 -8.39 12.07
C SER A 76 8.68 -7.31 11.09
N LEU A 77 8.07 -6.22 11.57
CA LEU A 77 7.62 -5.08 10.75
C LEU A 77 8.80 -4.23 10.22
N LEU A 78 9.92 -4.20 10.94
CA LEU A 78 11.15 -3.50 10.59
C LEU A 78 12.14 -4.36 9.77
N GLY A 79 11.87 -5.66 9.60
CA GLY A 79 12.80 -6.61 8.98
C GLY A 79 14.05 -6.93 9.83
N LEU A 80 14.03 -6.59 11.13
CA LEU A 80 15.16 -6.71 12.06
C LEU A 80 15.21 -8.04 12.83
N ALA A 81 14.28 -8.96 12.59
CA ALA A 81 14.41 -10.32 13.10
C ALA A 81 15.66 -10.97 12.48
N ALA A 82 16.53 -11.61 13.28
CA ALA A 82 17.82 -12.10 12.78
C ALA A 82 17.70 -13.19 11.68
N ASP A 83 16.62 -13.98 11.70
CA ASP A 83 16.29 -14.91 10.61
C ASP A 83 15.80 -14.23 9.34
N PHE A 84 15.54 -12.91 9.33
CA PHE A 84 14.96 -12.23 8.18
C PHE A 84 15.94 -12.11 7.02
N GLU A 85 17.21 -11.81 7.32
CA GLU A 85 18.28 -11.65 6.31
C GLU A 85 18.80 -12.99 5.79
N GLU A 86 18.99 -14.01 6.64
CA GLU A 86 19.55 -15.31 6.22
C GLU A 86 18.49 -16.36 5.83
N ASN A 87 17.31 -16.34 6.48
CA ASN A 87 16.38 -17.48 6.47
C ASN A 87 14.97 -17.17 5.97
N HIS A 88 14.59 -15.91 5.73
CA HIS A 88 13.24 -15.57 5.28
C HIS A 88 12.95 -16.07 3.86
N PRO A 89 11.77 -16.66 3.59
CA PRO A 89 11.41 -17.11 2.25
C PRO A 89 11.51 -16.02 1.17
N TYR A 90 11.17 -14.77 1.50
CA TYR A 90 11.22 -13.64 0.57
C TYR A 90 12.67 -13.21 0.22
N ILE A 91 13.58 -13.17 1.20
CA ILE A 91 14.99 -12.83 0.93
C ILE A 91 15.68 -13.98 0.18
N ARG A 92 15.38 -15.23 0.53
CA ARG A 92 15.85 -16.40 -0.22
C ARG A 92 15.32 -16.46 -1.65
N ALA A 93 14.09 -16.02 -1.89
CA ALA A 93 13.54 -15.90 -3.25
C ALA A 93 14.27 -14.82 -4.05
N LEU A 94 14.46 -13.63 -3.48
CA LEU A 94 15.22 -12.54 -4.13
C LEU A 94 16.68 -12.92 -4.40
N ALA A 95 17.34 -13.60 -3.46
CA ALA A 95 18.70 -14.11 -3.64
C ALA A 95 18.80 -15.25 -4.67
N SER A 96 17.69 -15.91 -5.03
CA SER A 96 17.68 -16.98 -6.03
C SER A 96 17.64 -16.50 -7.49
N GLU A 97 17.50 -15.19 -7.73
CA GLU A 97 17.61 -14.62 -9.08
C GLU A 97 19.08 -14.36 -9.50
N GLU A 98 20.02 -14.22 -8.54
CA GLU A 98 21.45 -14.02 -8.82
C GLU A 98 22.25 -15.33 -8.97
N GLY A 99 21.92 -16.11 -10.00
CA GLY A 99 22.84 -17.14 -10.53
C GLY A 99 22.21 -18.47 -10.89
N GLY A 100 22.09 -18.73 -12.19
CA GLY A 100 21.72 -20.06 -12.69
C GLY A 100 22.89 -21.05 -12.66
N GLU A 101 22.94 -21.91 -11.64
CA GLU A 101 23.54 -23.24 -11.78
C GLU A 101 22.47 -24.24 -12.27
N GLU A 102 22.83 -25.16 -13.16
CA GLU A 102 21.90 -26.19 -13.65
C GLU A 102 21.46 -27.13 -12.51
N PRO A 103 20.22 -27.63 -12.51
CA PRO A 103 19.79 -28.63 -11.52
C PRO A 103 20.66 -29.88 -11.65
N PRO A 104 21.22 -30.41 -10.54
CA PRO A 104 22.24 -31.45 -10.59
C PRO A 104 21.73 -32.72 -11.25
N THR A 105 22.37 -33.10 -12.37
CA THR A 105 22.03 -34.31 -13.11
C THR A 105 22.32 -35.58 -12.29
N THR A 106 21.49 -36.60 -12.48
CA THR A 106 21.37 -37.77 -11.60
C THR A 106 22.66 -38.59 -11.46
N ALA A 107 23.19 -38.75 -10.23
CA ALA A 107 24.22 -39.73 -9.90
C ALA A 107 24.13 -40.29 -8.46
N THR A 108 23.35 -41.36 -8.31
CA THR A 108 23.66 -42.56 -7.50
C THR A 108 24.18 -42.42 -6.06
N ALA A 109 23.31 -42.70 -5.08
CA ALA A 109 23.70 -43.32 -3.80
C ALA A 109 22.77 -44.51 -3.47
N ALA A 110 23.35 -45.70 -3.28
CA ALA A 110 22.70 -46.90 -2.77
C ALA A 110 23.35 -47.28 -1.41
N ALA A 111 22.80 -48.11 -0.53
CA ALA A 111 21.57 -48.94 -0.52
C ALA A 111 20.86 -48.74 0.85
N THR A 112 19.76 -49.38 1.27
CA THR A 112 19.23 -50.76 1.16
C THR A 112 17.74 -50.69 1.63
N THR A 113 16.73 -51.45 1.20
CA THR A 113 16.60 -52.92 1.00
C THR A 113 15.37 -53.22 0.09
N ALA A 114 15.27 -54.44 -0.47
CA ALA A 114 14.15 -54.91 -1.32
C ALA A 114 12.82 -55.13 -0.56
N ALA A 115 11.65 -55.38 -1.17
CA ALA A 115 11.27 -55.69 -2.57
C ALA A 115 9.86 -55.10 -2.90
N THR A 116 9.39 -54.97 -4.15
CA THR A 116 8.84 -56.07 -5.00
C THR A 116 8.56 -55.57 -6.44
N THR A 117 8.57 -56.46 -7.44
CA THR A 117 8.47 -56.23 -8.91
C THR A 117 7.11 -56.65 -9.51
N ALA A 118 6.68 -56.30 -10.74
CA ALA A 118 7.22 -55.47 -11.85
C ALA A 118 6.10 -55.10 -12.89
N ALA A 119 6.46 -54.29 -13.90
CA ALA A 119 5.75 -54.04 -15.18
C ALA A 119 4.49 -53.13 -15.10
N ILE A 120 4.02 -52.44 -16.17
CA ILE A 120 4.15 -52.65 -17.63
C ILE A 120 4.49 -51.35 -18.40
N THR A 121 5.22 -51.47 -19.52
CA THR A 121 5.55 -50.41 -20.54
C THR A 121 4.51 -50.46 -21.71
N THR A 122 4.23 -49.45 -22.55
CA THR A 122 5.07 -48.94 -23.67
C THR A 122 4.27 -47.92 -24.55
N ALA A 123 4.97 -47.01 -25.23
CA ALA A 123 4.55 -46.30 -26.48
C ALA A 123 3.42 -45.24 -26.39
N THR A 124 3.26 -44.25 -27.31
CA THR A 124 3.85 -44.10 -28.67
C THR A 124 4.14 -42.63 -29.07
N THR A 125 5.17 -42.47 -29.89
CA THR A 125 5.50 -41.38 -30.86
C THR A 125 4.40 -41.14 -31.92
N ALA A 126 4.42 -40.15 -32.85
CA ALA A 126 5.13 -38.87 -33.06
C ALA A 126 4.50 -38.11 -34.27
N ALA A 127 4.85 -36.84 -34.50
CA ALA A 127 4.65 -36.12 -35.78
C ALA A 127 5.72 -35.00 -35.96
N THR A 128 6.09 -34.60 -37.19
CA THR A 128 7.29 -33.76 -37.44
C THR A 128 7.21 -32.90 -38.73
N ALA A 129 7.96 -31.78 -38.74
CA ALA A 129 8.30 -30.89 -39.89
C ALA A 129 7.13 -30.04 -40.45
N THR A 130 7.29 -28.98 -41.26
CA THR A 130 8.44 -28.31 -41.96
C THR A 130 8.05 -26.79 -42.11
N ALA A 131 8.83 -25.78 -42.55
CA ALA A 131 10.17 -25.66 -43.15
C ALA A 131 10.79 -24.24 -42.98
N THR A 132 12.05 -24.09 -43.43
CA THR A 132 12.80 -22.86 -43.80
C THR A 132 12.10 -22.07 -44.95
N THR A 133 12.41 -20.81 -45.32
CA THR A 133 13.57 -19.89 -45.17
C THR A 133 13.08 -18.43 -45.30
N THR A 134 13.80 -17.38 -44.83
CA THR A 134 14.68 -16.48 -45.62
C THR A 134 15.16 -15.32 -44.72
N ALA A 135 16.27 -14.65 -45.02
CA ALA A 135 16.95 -13.71 -44.13
C ALA A 135 16.84 -12.21 -44.50
N ALA A 136 17.24 -11.37 -43.55
CA ALA A 136 17.85 -10.04 -43.70
C ALA A 136 17.02 -8.86 -44.26
N THR A 137 16.37 -8.12 -43.34
CA THR A 137 16.31 -6.65 -43.42
C THR A 137 16.67 -6.04 -42.06
N ALA A 138 17.88 -5.51 -41.92
CA ALA A 138 18.27 -4.76 -40.73
C ALA A 138 17.72 -3.33 -40.83
N ALA A 139 16.58 -3.06 -40.19
CA ALA A 139 16.00 -1.72 -40.08
C ALA A 139 16.26 -1.16 -38.67
N THR A 140 16.80 0.05 -38.59
CA THR A 140 17.14 0.73 -37.33
C THR A 140 15.88 0.93 -36.48
N ARG A 141 15.73 0.12 -35.44
CA ARG A 141 14.55 0.15 -34.56
C ARG A 141 14.72 1.26 -33.52
N THR A 142 14.40 2.49 -33.90
CA THR A 142 14.29 3.60 -32.94
C THR A 142 13.27 3.21 -31.88
N THR A 143 13.72 3.01 -30.63
CA THR A 143 12.85 2.71 -29.50
C THR A 143 12.06 3.96 -29.12
N ALA A 144 10.94 4.16 -29.81
CA ALA A 144 9.89 5.05 -29.34
C ALA A 144 9.34 4.46 -28.05
N ALA A 145 9.90 4.89 -26.91
CA ALA A 145 9.32 4.60 -25.61
C ALA A 145 7.87 5.06 -25.63
N ALA A 146 6.95 4.16 -25.29
CA ALA A 146 5.55 4.51 -25.18
C ALA A 146 5.41 5.51 -24.02
N SER A 147 5.30 6.79 -24.34
CA SER A 147 4.93 7.80 -23.35
C SER A 147 3.52 7.47 -22.89
N PHE A 148 3.41 6.79 -21.75
CA PHE A 148 2.19 6.77 -20.97
C PHE A 148 1.74 8.23 -20.77
N ALA A 149 0.43 8.46 -20.74
CA ALA A 149 -0.06 9.71 -20.19
C ALA A 149 0.48 9.83 -18.75
N PRO A 150 0.90 11.02 -18.29
CA PRO A 150 1.32 11.18 -16.90
C PRO A 150 0.16 10.75 -16.01
N SER A 151 0.37 9.69 -15.21
CA SER A 151 -0.62 9.29 -14.21
C SER A 151 -0.78 10.43 -13.19
N VAL A 152 -1.92 10.49 -12.51
CA VAL A 152 -2.13 11.43 -11.38
C VAL A 152 -1.30 11.01 -10.15
N GLU A 153 -0.64 9.85 -10.24
CA GLU A 153 0.16 9.19 -9.23
C GLU A 153 1.34 10.04 -8.69
N PRO A 154 2.15 10.76 -9.48
CA PRO A 154 3.22 11.60 -8.93
C PRO A 154 2.68 12.78 -8.13
N GLU A 155 1.52 13.32 -8.49
CA GLU A 155 0.86 14.40 -7.73
C GLU A 155 0.22 13.86 -6.45
N LEU A 156 -0.40 12.68 -6.50
CA LEU A 156 -0.94 11.99 -5.31
C LEU A 156 0.18 11.57 -4.34
N VAL A 157 1.28 11.02 -4.84
CA VAL A 157 2.46 10.67 -4.03
C VAL A 157 3.13 11.92 -3.45
N ALA A 158 3.25 13.01 -4.23
CA ALA A 158 3.76 14.28 -3.71
C ALA A 158 2.82 14.89 -2.64
N ALA A 159 1.50 14.78 -2.81
CA ALA A 159 0.52 15.22 -1.82
C ALA A 159 0.57 14.38 -0.53
N GLN A 160 0.71 13.05 -0.64
CA GLN A 160 0.91 12.14 0.49
C GLN A 160 2.22 12.44 1.22
N ALA A 161 3.33 12.58 0.50
CA ALA A 161 4.64 12.93 1.09
C ALA A 161 4.58 14.28 1.81
N LYS A 162 3.92 15.29 1.22
CA LYS A 162 3.71 16.61 1.83
C LYS A 162 2.81 16.56 3.08
N TYR A 163 1.77 15.73 3.07
CA TYR A 163 0.91 15.48 4.23
C TYR A 163 1.73 14.83 5.37
N VAL A 164 2.46 13.74 5.06
CA VAL A 164 3.37 13.06 6.00
C VAL A 164 4.37 14.05 6.60
N GLN A 165 5.06 14.84 5.77
CA GLN A 165 6.03 15.85 6.21
C GLN A 165 5.38 16.92 7.10
N THR A 166 4.13 17.32 6.81
CA THR A 166 3.41 18.35 7.57
C THR A 166 2.96 17.83 8.92
N VAL A 167 2.37 16.63 8.98
CA VAL A 167 2.00 15.96 10.24
C VAL A 167 3.24 15.75 11.11
N PHE A 168 4.28 15.13 10.55
CA PHE A 168 5.54 14.87 11.23
C PHE A 168 6.17 16.14 11.81
N ARG A 169 6.23 17.23 11.03
CA ARG A 169 6.77 18.52 11.49
C ARG A 169 5.96 19.08 12.66
N CYS A 170 4.64 19.13 12.55
CA CYS A 170 3.81 19.70 13.62
C CYS A 170 3.77 18.81 14.88
N VAL A 171 3.99 17.50 14.74
CA VAL A 171 4.26 16.58 15.85
C VAL A 171 5.60 16.91 16.53
N GLN A 172 6.68 17.12 15.77
CA GLN A 172 7.97 17.55 16.34
C GLN A 172 7.88 18.91 17.03
N GLU A 173 7.13 19.85 16.46
CA GLU A 173 6.85 21.18 17.04
C GLU A 173 6.10 21.05 18.39
N ALA A 174 5.11 20.17 18.48
CA ALA A 174 4.35 19.93 19.72
C ALA A 174 5.18 19.21 20.80
N LEU A 175 5.82 18.08 20.47
CA LEU A 175 6.60 17.29 21.43
C LEU A 175 7.87 18.03 21.90
N GLY A 176 8.53 18.77 20.99
CA GLY A 176 9.72 19.57 21.32
C GLY A 176 9.44 20.74 22.27
N ALA A 177 8.23 21.30 22.23
CA ALA A 177 7.82 22.40 23.10
C ALA A 177 7.71 21.98 24.58
N GLU A 178 7.22 20.77 24.86
CA GLU A 178 7.14 20.28 26.25
C GLU A 178 8.53 19.97 26.83
N VAL A 179 9.42 19.32 26.06
CA VAL A 179 10.77 18.94 26.54
C VAL A 179 11.60 20.15 26.97
N GLN A 180 11.54 21.28 26.23
CA GLN A 180 12.26 22.50 26.60
C GLN A 180 11.70 23.23 27.83
N SER A 181 10.47 22.92 28.26
CA SER A 181 9.83 23.59 29.40
C SER A 181 10.36 23.12 30.76
N VAL A 182 10.87 21.89 30.86
CA VAL A 182 11.21 21.24 32.14
C VAL A 182 12.54 21.74 32.72
N ASP A 183 13.59 21.84 31.90
CA ASP A 183 14.93 22.25 32.37
C ASP A 183 15.01 23.71 32.85
N SER A 184 14.08 24.57 32.41
CA SER A 184 14.05 26.00 32.79
C SER A 184 13.66 26.27 34.25
N SER A 185 13.34 25.23 35.04
CA SER A 185 12.74 25.37 36.38
C SER A 185 13.66 25.02 37.56
N ASN A 186 14.88 24.52 37.33
CA ASN A 186 15.74 23.96 38.39
C ASN A 186 16.78 24.94 38.99
N ASP A 187 16.83 26.19 38.53
CA ASP A 187 17.78 27.22 39.00
C ASP A 187 17.32 27.87 40.33
N ILE A 188 16.99 27.05 41.33
CA ILE A 188 16.61 27.49 42.69
C ILE A 188 17.70 27.11 43.69
N SER A 189 18.65 28.05 43.82
CA SER A 189 19.56 28.23 44.96
C SER A 189 20.40 27.03 45.42
N ASN A 190 21.71 27.07 45.13
CA ASN A 190 22.71 26.47 46.01
C ASN A 190 23.84 27.47 46.32
N SER A 191 23.48 28.52 47.07
CA SER A 191 24.41 29.53 47.57
C SER A 191 25.35 28.91 48.61
N ASN A 192 26.55 28.49 48.20
CA ASN A 192 27.56 28.02 49.14
C ASN A 192 28.88 28.79 48.98
N SER A 193 29.14 29.67 49.95
CA SER A 193 30.30 30.57 49.98
C SER A 193 31.58 29.78 50.23
N ASN A 194 32.62 29.99 49.42
CA ASN A 194 33.98 29.65 49.84
C ASN A 194 34.99 30.67 49.32
N SER A 195 35.29 31.67 50.15
CA SER A 195 36.37 32.62 49.91
C SER A 195 37.71 31.92 50.03
N ASN A 196 38.63 32.15 49.09
CA ASN A 196 40.05 32.20 49.43
C ASN A 196 40.80 33.14 48.49
N ASN A 197 41.70 33.93 49.07
CA ASN A 197 42.50 34.90 48.34
C ASN A 197 43.65 34.22 47.61
N ASN A 198 44.09 34.81 46.51
CA ASN A 198 45.52 35.10 46.39
C ASN A 198 45.75 36.31 45.46
N GLU A 199 46.44 37.31 45.98
CA GLU A 199 46.91 38.46 45.19
C GLU A 199 48.33 38.16 44.69
N HIS A 200 48.62 38.41 43.42
CA HIS A 200 49.68 39.34 43.00
C HIS A 200 49.82 39.45 41.48
N ASN A 201 50.05 40.70 41.05
CA ASN A 201 51.06 41.21 40.10
C ASN A 201 51.73 40.18 39.14
N ASN A 202 51.99 40.50 37.87
CA ASN A 202 52.52 41.78 37.40
C ASN A 202 52.31 42.03 35.89
N GLU A 203 52.58 43.25 35.41
CA GLU A 203 52.53 43.64 34.00
C GLU A 203 53.74 43.16 33.17
N HIS A 204 53.57 42.83 31.89
CA HIS A 204 54.29 43.46 30.75
C HIS A 204 54.02 42.84 29.35
N ASN A 205 53.59 43.72 28.43
CA ASN A 205 53.97 43.92 27.01
C ASN A 205 54.45 42.82 26.01
N ASN A 206 54.08 43.11 24.75
CA ASN A 206 54.78 42.88 23.47
C ASN A 206 54.68 41.53 22.70
N ASP A 207 53.91 41.60 21.60
CA ASP A 207 54.34 41.43 20.18
C ASP A 207 55.27 40.29 19.72
N ASN A 208 54.78 39.56 18.70
CA ASN A 208 55.51 38.85 17.63
C ASN A 208 56.50 37.72 18.05
N ASN A 209 56.44 36.49 17.52
CA ASN A 209 56.59 36.20 16.09
C ASN A 209 56.35 34.71 15.75
N THR A 210 56.00 34.46 14.49
CA THR A 210 55.98 33.20 13.70
C THR A 210 57.06 32.15 14.04
N THR A 211 56.69 30.87 14.22
CA THR A 211 57.14 29.72 13.38
C THR A 211 56.50 28.37 13.73
N ASN A 212 56.48 27.47 12.73
CA ASN A 212 56.00 26.09 12.75
C ASN A 212 56.53 25.24 13.93
N ASN A 213 55.72 24.25 14.37
CA ASN A 213 56.12 22.86 14.13
C ASN A 213 54.93 21.89 14.01
N ASN A 214 55.18 20.75 13.36
CA ASN A 214 54.17 19.79 12.90
C ASN A 214 53.76 18.74 13.97
N ASN A 215 52.83 17.88 13.57
CA ASN A 215 52.55 16.53 14.10
C ASN A 215 51.85 16.46 15.46
N ASN A 216 50.51 16.55 15.45
CA ASN A 216 49.71 15.45 15.99
C ASN A 216 48.29 15.38 15.39
N GLU A 217 48.19 15.17 14.08
CA GLU A 217 46.93 14.74 13.43
C GLU A 217 46.65 13.27 13.77
N HIS A 218 46.42 12.98 15.05
CA HIS A 218 45.57 11.86 15.39
C HIS A 218 44.16 12.26 14.99
N ASN A 219 43.72 11.74 13.83
CA ASN A 219 42.31 11.60 13.51
C ASN A 219 41.67 10.77 14.63
N ASN A 220 41.22 11.46 15.68
CA ASN A 220 40.29 10.90 16.63
C ASN A 220 38.93 10.95 15.95
N ASP A 221 38.77 10.09 14.94
CA ASP A 221 37.51 9.70 14.33
C ASP A 221 36.70 8.94 15.40
N ASN A 222 36.32 9.70 16.41
CA ASN A 222 35.40 9.34 17.47
C ASN A 222 34.03 9.27 16.81
N ASN A 223 33.88 8.22 16.00
CA ASN A 223 32.66 7.82 15.30
C ASN A 223 31.67 7.21 16.31
N ASN A 224 31.57 7.89 17.47
CA ASN A 224 30.51 7.79 18.46
C ASN A 224 29.25 8.40 17.85
N SER A 225 28.83 7.81 16.73
CA SER A 225 27.45 7.81 16.30
C SER A 225 26.67 7.06 17.38
N SER A 226 26.35 7.78 18.45
CA SER A 226 25.08 7.61 19.13
C SER A 226 24.04 7.70 18.01
N SER A 227 23.64 6.53 17.51
CA SER A 227 22.71 6.40 16.40
C SER A 227 21.44 7.10 16.84
N ASP A 228 21.20 8.28 16.29
CA ASP A 228 20.21 9.19 16.84
C ASP A 228 18.84 8.53 16.74
N GLN A 229 18.32 8.09 17.89
CA GLN A 229 17.02 7.43 17.99
C GLN A 229 15.92 8.48 18.01
N SER A 230 16.05 9.48 17.13
CA SER A 230 15.01 10.45 16.85
C SER A 230 13.95 9.82 15.95
N LEU A 231 12.72 10.28 16.12
CA LEU A 231 11.62 9.95 15.22
C LEU A 231 11.90 10.59 13.85
N ASP A 232 12.07 9.78 12.82
CA ASP A 232 12.31 10.24 11.44
C ASP A 232 11.07 10.09 10.53
N GLN A 233 11.06 10.79 9.38
CA GLN A 233 9.93 10.81 8.44
C GLN A 233 9.67 9.44 7.78
N GLY A 234 10.72 8.66 7.55
CA GLY A 234 10.63 7.30 7.02
C GLY A 234 10.04 6.32 8.04
N LEU A 235 10.40 6.45 9.32
CA LEU A 235 9.80 5.66 10.40
C LEU A 235 8.32 5.99 10.61
N TYR A 236 7.92 7.27 10.52
CA TYR A 236 6.51 7.66 10.52
C TYR A 236 5.76 7.14 9.27
N LEU A 237 6.35 7.25 8.08
CA LEU A 237 5.75 6.72 6.85
C LEU A 237 5.57 5.20 6.91
N LEU A 238 6.58 4.47 7.39
CA LEU A 238 6.50 3.03 7.63
C LEU A 238 5.37 2.69 8.60
N ALA A 239 5.29 3.39 9.74
CA ALA A 239 4.23 3.19 10.72
C ALA A 239 2.82 3.42 10.13
N TRP A 240 2.64 4.47 9.33
CA TRP A 240 1.38 4.74 8.63
C TRP A 240 1.04 3.64 7.61
N LEU A 241 2.03 3.18 6.82
CA LEU A 241 1.86 2.08 5.86
C LEU A 241 1.55 0.75 6.57
N CYS A 242 2.17 0.45 7.71
CA CYS A 242 1.82 -0.70 8.54
C CYS A 242 0.35 -0.63 8.97
N LEU A 243 -0.13 0.52 9.47
CA LEU A 243 -1.54 0.66 9.85
C LEU A 243 -2.50 0.60 8.64
N LEU A 244 -2.12 1.12 7.48
CA LEU A 244 -2.92 1.07 6.26
C LEU A 244 -3.10 -0.37 5.74
N THR A 245 -2.02 -1.17 5.79
CA THR A 245 -1.94 -2.53 5.24
C THR A 245 -2.48 -3.61 6.18
N ARG A 246 -2.39 -3.42 7.51
CA ARG A 246 -2.58 -4.49 8.51
C ARG A 246 -3.74 -4.28 9.51
N ARG A 247 -4.60 -3.30 9.28
CA ARG A 247 -5.75 -3.02 10.16
C ARG A 247 -6.98 -3.89 9.83
N PHE A 248 -7.51 -4.50 10.88
CA PHE A 248 -8.79 -5.20 10.92
C PHE A 248 -9.86 -4.24 11.43
N SER A 249 -10.95 -4.07 10.67
CA SER A 249 -12.15 -3.37 11.14
C SER A 249 -12.90 -4.24 12.14
N GLY A 250 -13.36 -3.66 13.26
CA GLY A 250 -14.18 -4.33 14.27
C GLY A 250 -15.19 -3.39 14.92
N PRO A 251 -15.96 -3.88 15.92
CA PRO A 251 -17.04 -3.10 16.55
C PRO A 251 -16.58 -1.78 17.19
N GLU A 252 -15.38 -1.77 17.79
CA GLU A 252 -14.75 -0.59 18.41
C GLU A 252 -13.82 0.16 17.43
N GLY A 253 -14.04 0.02 16.12
CA GLY A 253 -13.22 0.60 15.06
C GLY A 253 -12.05 -0.28 14.58
N SER A 254 -11.08 0.34 13.90
CA SER A 254 -9.96 -0.38 13.25
C SER A 254 -8.77 -0.61 14.20
N SER A 255 -8.26 -1.84 14.25
CA SER A 255 -7.11 -2.23 15.08
C SER A 255 -6.11 -3.09 14.32
N LEU A 256 -4.81 -2.99 14.65
CA LEU A 256 -3.81 -3.99 14.22
C LEU A 256 -3.76 -5.12 15.26
N VAL A 257 -3.76 -6.36 14.78
CA VAL A 257 -3.99 -7.57 15.58
C VAL A 257 -2.77 -8.50 15.47
N PRO A 258 -1.83 -8.47 16.43
CA PRO A 258 -0.53 -9.15 16.29
C PRO A 258 -0.64 -10.64 15.99
N GLY A 259 0.06 -11.07 14.94
CA GLY A 259 0.12 -12.46 14.48
C GLY A 259 -0.97 -12.82 13.46
N VAL A 260 -2.17 -12.25 13.59
CA VAL A 260 -3.21 -12.36 12.55
C VAL A 260 -2.85 -11.45 11.36
N ASP A 261 -2.18 -10.32 11.64
CA ASP A 261 -1.70 -9.37 10.63
C ASP A 261 -0.56 -9.89 9.71
N PHE A 262 -0.13 -11.14 9.90
CA PHE A 262 0.83 -11.84 9.03
C PHE A 262 0.16 -12.92 8.15
N MET A 263 -1.15 -13.13 8.26
CA MET A 263 -1.88 -14.07 7.41
C MET A 263 -2.20 -13.41 6.06
N ASN A 264 -1.69 -13.98 4.96
CA ASN A 264 -1.83 -13.40 3.63
C ASN A 264 -3.27 -13.48 3.09
N HIS A 265 -3.56 -12.65 2.09
CA HIS A 265 -4.86 -12.67 1.42
C HIS A 265 -4.99 -13.85 0.43
N SER A 266 -6.17 -14.48 0.42
CA SER A 266 -6.68 -15.18 -0.76
C SER A 266 -8.16 -14.86 -0.98
N ALA A 267 -8.60 -14.86 -2.25
CA ALA A 267 -10.01 -14.86 -2.63
C ALA A 267 -10.73 -16.19 -2.30
N ALA A 268 -9.95 -17.28 -2.16
CA ALA A 268 -10.42 -18.60 -1.72
C ALA A 268 -9.69 -19.02 -0.41
N PRO A 269 -9.92 -18.30 0.70
CA PRO A 269 -9.18 -18.50 1.94
C PRO A 269 -9.41 -19.88 2.55
N ASN A 270 -8.42 -20.38 3.29
CA ASN A 270 -8.56 -21.61 4.08
C ASN A 270 -8.83 -21.33 5.57
N ALA A 271 -8.82 -20.07 6.00
CA ALA A 271 -9.27 -19.64 7.33
C ALA A 271 -10.17 -18.38 7.29
N SER A 272 -11.09 -18.27 8.25
CA SER A 272 -11.81 -17.02 8.54
C SER A 272 -11.10 -16.25 9.65
N SER A 273 -11.39 -14.95 9.77
CA SER A 273 -10.87 -14.07 10.81
C SER A 273 -12.00 -13.16 11.28
N ASP A 274 -12.67 -13.56 12.36
CA ASP A 274 -13.93 -12.97 12.82
C ASP A 274 -13.78 -12.34 14.22
N TRP A 275 -14.75 -11.50 14.60
CA TRP A 275 -14.82 -10.94 15.96
C TRP A 275 -15.72 -11.78 16.86
N ASP A 276 -15.17 -12.19 18.01
CA ASP A 276 -15.85 -12.97 19.03
C ASP A 276 -16.53 -12.01 20.03
N GLU A 277 -17.75 -11.58 19.71
CA GLU A 277 -18.52 -10.59 20.49
C GLU A 277 -18.93 -11.11 21.89
N ASP A 278 -19.07 -12.43 22.06
CA ASP A 278 -19.31 -13.09 23.36
C ASP A 278 -18.12 -12.92 24.33
N SER A 279 -16.95 -12.49 23.84
CA SER A 279 -15.82 -12.08 24.69
C SER A 279 -16.15 -10.81 25.46
N CYS A 280 -16.08 -10.86 26.80
CA CYS A 280 -16.08 -9.64 27.61
C CYS A 280 -14.84 -8.76 27.27
N GLY A 281 -15.04 -7.77 26.39
CA GLY A 281 -13.99 -6.91 25.85
C GLY A 281 -13.50 -7.25 24.44
N GLY A 282 -14.11 -8.22 23.74
CA GLY A 282 -13.78 -8.57 22.35
C GLY A 282 -12.49 -9.38 22.15
N ALA A 283 -12.48 -10.20 21.09
CA ALA A 283 -11.29 -10.85 20.57
C ALA A 283 -11.42 -11.06 19.06
N VAL A 284 -10.30 -11.08 18.33
CA VAL A 284 -10.27 -11.65 16.98
C VAL A 284 -9.99 -13.15 17.09
N VAL A 285 -10.74 -13.94 16.35
CA VAL A 285 -10.70 -15.40 16.31
C VAL A 285 -10.47 -15.85 14.87
N VAL A 286 -9.44 -16.67 14.68
CA VAL A 286 -9.13 -17.28 13.38
C VAL A 286 -9.51 -18.75 13.42
N ARG A 287 -10.26 -19.22 12.41
CA ARG A 287 -10.72 -20.61 12.31
C ARG A 287 -10.47 -21.20 10.94
N ALA A 288 -10.13 -22.49 10.88
CA ALA A 288 -10.04 -23.21 9.62
C ALA A 288 -11.42 -23.33 8.93
N LEU A 289 -11.52 -22.95 7.66
CA LEU A 289 -12.71 -23.07 6.81
C LEU A 289 -12.81 -24.43 6.09
N ARG A 290 -11.75 -25.22 6.16
CA ARG A 290 -11.59 -26.59 5.66
C ARG A 290 -10.38 -27.21 6.36
N PRO A 291 -10.12 -28.53 6.27
CA PRO A 291 -8.87 -29.08 6.78
C PRO A 291 -7.63 -28.42 6.15
N ILE A 292 -6.63 -28.10 6.99
CA ILE A 292 -5.37 -27.43 6.61
C ILE A 292 -4.20 -28.35 6.96
N ARG A 293 -3.31 -28.64 6.01
CA ARG A 293 -2.19 -29.57 6.22
C ARG A 293 -1.01 -28.91 6.91
N ALA A 294 -0.23 -29.68 7.66
CA ALA A 294 1.04 -29.21 8.20
C ALA A 294 1.98 -28.79 7.05
N GLY A 295 2.46 -27.53 7.07
CA GLY A 295 3.26 -26.93 6.00
C GLY A 295 2.45 -26.25 4.89
N GLU A 296 1.11 -26.22 4.99
CA GLU A 296 0.25 -25.37 4.16
C GLU A 296 0.18 -23.96 4.75
N GLU A 297 0.16 -22.92 3.90
CA GLU A 297 0.01 -21.53 4.35
C GLU A 297 -1.44 -21.23 4.77
N ILE A 298 -1.62 -20.37 5.77
CA ILE A 298 -2.94 -19.94 6.26
C ILE A 298 -3.30 -18.61 5.58
N TYR A 299 -4.33 -18.63 4.73
CA TYR A 299 -4.86 -17.46 4.03
C TYR A 299 -6.21 -17.04 4.59
N ILE A 300 -6.40 -15.73 4.72
CA ILE A 300 -7.65 -15.08 5.11
C ILE A 300 -8.18 -14.18 3.97
N CYS A 301 -9.44 -13.73 4.08
CA CYS A 301 -9.99 -12.73 3.15
C CYS A 301 -9.83 -11.32 3.74
N TYR A 302 -9.26 -10.38 2.97
CA TYR A 302 -9.17 -8.96 3.37
C TYR A 302 -10.48 -8.17 3.10
N GLY A 303 -11.57 -8.89 2.80
CA GLY A 303 -12.82 -8.38 2.25
C GLY A 303 -12.87 -8.46 0.71
N SER A 304 -14.05 -8.33 0.13
CA SER A 304 -14.22 -8.23 -1.34
C SER A 304 -13.61 -6.91 -1.82
N ARG A 305 -12.42 -6.96 -2.43
CA ARG A 305 -11.69 -5.79 -2.90
C ARG A 305 -11.21 -5.99 -4.33
N SER A 306 -11.39 -4.96 -5.15
CA SER A 306 -10.84 -4.85 -6.49
C SER A 306 -9.31 -4.67 -6.48
N ASN A 307 -8.67 -4.92 -7.61
CA ASN A 307 -7.24 -4.73 -7.82
C ASN A 307 -6.75 -3.29 -7.59
N PRO A 308 -7.45 -2.22 -8.00
CA PRO A 308 -7.09 -0.84 -7.64
C PRO A 308 -7.13 -0.58 -6.13
N LEU A 309 -8.03 -1.23 -5.39
CA LEU A 309 -8.10 -1.12 -3.93
C LEU A 309 -7.01 -1.96 -3.24
N LEU A 310 -6.75 -3.18 -3.72
CA LEU A 310 -5.67 -4.03 -3.22
C LEU A 310 -4.30 -3.40 -3.47
N TRP A 311 -4.05 -2.85 -4.66
CA TRP A 311 -2.78 -2.18 -4.97
C TRP A 311 -2.57 -0.94 -4.10
N ARG A 312 -3.58 -0.06 -4.02
CA ARG A 312 -3.52 1.19 -3.26
C ARG A 312 -3.40 1.02 -1.74
N THR A 313 -3.95 -0.06 -1.17
CA THR A 313 -3.96 -0.30 0.29
C THR A 313 -2.92 -1.31 0.74
N HIS A 314 -2.60 -2.32 -0.09
CA HIS A 314 -1.78 -3.47 0.29
C HIS A 314 -0.55 -3.73 -0.60
N GLY A 315 -0.39 -3.02 -1.72
CA GLY A 315 0.78 -3.16 -2.59
C GLY A 315 0.83 -4.46 -3.42
N PHE A 316 -0.30 -5.11 -3.66
CA PHE A 316 -0.41 -6.28 -4.55
C PHE A 316 -1.73 -6.31 -5.33
N THR A 317 -1.85 -7.25 -6.27
CA THR A 317 -3.08 -7.52 -7.05
C THR A 317 -3.32 -9.02 -7.18
N LEU A 318 -4.58 -9.41 -7.33
CA LEU A 318 -5.03 -10.75 -7.68
C LEU A 318 -5.05 -10.95 -9.21
N PRO A 319 -4.97 -12.21 -9.70
CA PRO A 319 -5.38 -12.55 -11.07
C PRO A 319 -6.80 -12.10 -11.38
N ALA A 320 -7.09 -11.74 -12.64
CA ALA A 320 -8.42 -11.26 -13.05
C ALA A 320 -9.55 -12.31 -12.94
N SER A 321 -9.22 -13.58 -12.68
CA SER A 321 -10.14 -14.67 -12.37
C SER A 321 -10.43 -14.84 -10.87
N GLU A 322 -9.69 -14.15 -10.01
CA GLU A 322 -9.82 -14.18 -8.54
C GLU A 322 -10.30 -12.83 -7.98
N GLU A 323 -10.22 -11.76 -8.76
CA GLU A 323 -10.72 -10.43 -8.43
C GLU A 323 -12.27 -10.44 -8.30
N PRO A 324 -12.84 -10.12 -7.12
CA PRO A 324 -14.28 -10.31 -6.84
C PRO A 324 -15.17 -9.13 -7.30
N SER A 325 -14.61 -7.94 -7.45
CA SER A 325 -15.28 -6.77 -8.04
C SER A 325 -14.26 -5.90 -8.77
N TRP A 326 -14.72 -5.11 -9.74
CA TRP A 326 -13.90 -4.12 -10.45
C TRP A 326 -14.27 -2.73 -9.98
N SER A 327 -13.29 -1.83 -9.83
CA SER A 327 -13.55 -0.46 -9.36
C SER A 327 -12.86 0.60 -10.19
N CYS A 328 -13.41 1.82 -10.22
CA CYS A 328 -12.74 3.00 -10.77
C CYS A 328 -12.97 4.20 -9.84
N THR A 329 -11.99 5.08 -9.69
CA THR A 329 -12.11 6.31 -8.88
C THR A 329 -12.15 7.56 -9.75
N PHE A 330 -12.94 8.55 -9.36
CA PHE A 330 -12.94 9.90 -9.93
C PHE A 330 -12.69 10.94 -8.84
N SER A 331 -11.84 11.90 -9.12
CA SER A 331 -11.62 13.07 -8.26
C SER A 331 -12.70 14.14 -8.51
N GLY A 332 -12.97 15.00 -7.52
CA GLY A 332 -13.92 16.11 -7.68
C GLY A 332 -13.62 17.04 -8.87
N GLN A 333 -12.33 17.20 -9.22
CA GLN A 333 -11.91 17.95 -10.41
C GLN A 333 -12.42 17.29 -11.72
N GLU A 334 -12.37 15.97 -11.81
CA GLU A 334 -12.85 15.23 -12.99
C GLU A 334 -14.38 15.26 -13.10
N LEU A 335 -15.09 15.30 -11.96
CA LEU A 335 -16.54 15.56 -11.92
C LEU A 335 -16.88 16.94 -12.49
N VAL A 336 -16.13 17.97 -12.06
CA VAL A 336 -16.27 19.36 -12.52
C VAL A 336 -16.01 19.48 -14.03
N GLU A 337 -14.94 18.88 -14.55
CA GLU A 337 -14.61 18.92 -15.98
C GLU A 337 -15.65 18.17 -16.84
N ALA A 338 -16.14 17.02 -16.38
CA ALA A 338 -17.21 16.28 -17.05
C ALA A 338 -18.53 17.06 -17.05
N ALA A 339 -18.87 17.74 -15.94
CA ALA A 339 -20.07 18.56 -15.80
C ALA A 339 -20.03 19.80 -16.71
N GLN A 340 -18.91 20.53 -16.74
CA GLN A 340 -18.68 21.63 -17.70
C GLN A 340 -18.84 21.15 -19.15
N THR A 341 -18.27 19.99 -19.48
CA THR A 341 -18.36 19.36 -20.82
C THR A 341 -19.78 18.88 -21.16
N CYS A 342 -20.67 18.70 -20.17
CA CYS A 342 -22.09 18.44 -20.40
C CYS A 342 -22.86 19.76 -20.59
N SER A 343 -22.65 20.74 -19.70
CA SER A 343 -23.30 22.06 -19.77
C SER A 343 -23.05 22.77 -21.10
N ALA A 344 -21.82 22.72 -21.64
CA ALA A 344 -21.45 23.36 -22.90
C ALA A 344 -22.18 22.81 -24.14
N GLN A 345 -22.92 21.69 -24.03
CA GLN A 345 -23.74 21.13 -25.11
C GLN A 345 -25.20 21.62 -25.06
N GLY A 346 -25.63 22.24 -23.96
CA GLY A 346 -26.91 22.93 -23.85
C GLY A 346 -26.82 24.34 -24.48
N GLN A 347 -27.54 24.59 -25.57
CA GLN A 347 -27.52 25.89 -26.28
C GLN A 347 -28.32 27.00 -25.57
N ARG A 348 -28.10 27.21 -24.28
CA ARG A 348 -28.68 28.33 -23.51
C ARG A 348 -27.59 29.09 -22.77
N ALA A 349 -27.67 30.41 -22.82
CA ALA A 349 -27.01 31.27 -21.85
C ALA A 349 -27.82 31.24 -20.54
N THR A 350 -27.68 30.13 -19.80
CA THR A 350 -28.04 30.05 -18.38
C THR A 350 -27.09 30.93 -17.56
N GLN A 351 -27.45 31.24 -16.32
CA GLN A 351 -26.68 32.18 -15.50
C GLN A 351 -25.39 31.51 -15.01
N ASP A 352 -24.25 32.20 -15.13
CA ASP A 352 -22.93 31.67 -14.72
C ASP A 352 -22.90 31.30 -13.23
N ASP A 353 -23.72 31.97 -12.40
CA ASP A 353 -23.90 31.67 -10.98
C ASP A 353 -24.49 30.27 -10.74
N GLU A 354 -25.54 29.85 -11.46
CA GLU A 354 -26.13 28.50 -11.31
C GLU A 354 -25.10 27.41 -11.67
N LEU A 355 -24.28 27.65 -12.70
CA LEU A 355 -23.21 26.73 -13.07
C LEU A 355 -22.10 26.70 -12.02
N ARG A 356 -21.65 27.85 -11.50
CA ARG A 356 -20.63 27.88 -10.44
C ARG A 356 -21.11 27.11 -9.22
N ASP A 357 -22.31 27.41 -8.71
CA ASP A 357 -22.79 26.85 -7.46
C ASP A 357 -22.94 25.32 -7.55
N PHE A 358 -23.38 24.77 -8.69
CA PHE A 358 -23.38 23.32 -8.97
C PHE A 358 -21.97 22.70 -9.08
N LEU A 359 -21.01 23.40 -9.70
CA LEU A 359 -19.63 22.93 -9.78
C LEU A 359 -18.88 23.04 -8.44
N ASP A 360 -19.36 23.88 -7.53
CA ASP A 360 -18.86 23.97 -6.17
C ASP A 360 -19.45 22.82 -5.32
N GLU A 361 -20.75 22.52 -5.42
CA GLU A 361 -21.35 21.30 -4.84
C GLU A 361 -20.61 20.02 -5.28
N LEU A 362 -20.26 19.89 -6.57
CA LEU A 362 -19.50 18.74 -7.09
C LEU A 362 -18.04 18.68 -6.60
N ARG A 363 -17.48 19.78 -6.10
CA ARG A 363 -16.08 19.84 -5.61
C ARG A 363 -15.96 19.49 -4.13
N GLU A 364 -17.00 19.76 -3.35
CA GLU A 364 -17.11 19.35 -1.95
C GLU A 364 -17.49 17.87 -1.77
N LEU A 365 -17.85 17.16 -2.86
CA LEU A 365 -18.01 15.71 -2.86
C LEU A 365 -16.66 15.00 -2.60
N PRO A 366 -16.66 13.86 -1.87
CA PRO A 366 -15.50 12.97 -1.82
C PRO A 366 -15.20 12.37 -3.20
N ASN A 367 -14.02 11.76 -3.34
CA ASN A 367 -13.67 11.02 -4.56
C ASN A 367 -14.73 9.94 -4.84
N VAL A 368 -15.38 10.01 -6.00
CA VAL A 368 -16.47 9.08 -6.35
C VAL A 368 -15.87 7.73 -6.75
N HIS A 369 -16.19 6.72 -5.96
CA HIS A 369 -15.82 5.33 -6.21
C HIS A 369 -16.93 4.63 -6.97
N LEU A 370 -16.65 4.10 -8.17
CA LEU A 370 -17.48 3.10 -8.83
C LEU A 370 -16.99 1.71 -8.41
N ASP A 371 -17.92 0.80 -8.15
CA ASP A 371 -17.67 -0.64 -8.01
C ASP A 371 -18.66 -1.40 -8.91
N SER A 372 -18.26 -2.56 -9.45
CA SER A 372 -19.09 -3.35 -10.37
C SER A 372 -20.12 -4.26 -9.69
N SER A 373 -20.05 -4.42 -8.36
CA SER A 373 -20.92 -5.30 -7.57
C SER A 373 -22.03 -4.57 -6.81
N HIS A 374 -21.88 -3.27 -6.54
CA HIS A 374 -22.83 -2.47 -5.78
C HIS A 374 -22.77 -0.98 -6.14
N VAL A 375 -23.82 -0.24 -5.77
CA VAL A 375 -23.79 1.24 -5.75
C VAL A 375 -23.16 1.68 -4.44
N THR A 376 -22.10 2.48 -4.52
CA THR A 376 -21.40 3.07 -3.37
C THR A 376 -22.13 4.31 -2.85
N ASP A 377 -21.84 4.71 -1.61
CA ASP A 377 -22.41 5.93 -1.02
C ASP A 377 -21.93 7.21 -1.75
N GLU A 378 -20.69 7.24 -2.27
CA GLU A 378 -20.18 8.37 -3.03
C GLU A 378 -20.84 8.47 -4.42
N LEU A 379 -21.12 7.34 -5.08
CA LEU A 379 -21.90 7.32 -6.31
C LEU A 379 -23.36 7.73 -6.06
N ALA A 380 -23.97 7.26 -4.96
CA ALA A 380 -25.30 7.69 -4.56
C ALA A 380 -25.34 9.20 -4.29
N GLY A 381 -24.33 9.76 -3.62
CA GLY A 381 -24.16 11.19 -3.40
C GLY A 381 -24.04 11.99 -4.69
N LEU A 382 -23.20 11.56 -5.65
CA LEU A 382 -23.09 12.18 -6.97
C LEU A 382 -24.43 12.18 -7.72
N LEU A 383 -25.13 11.04 -7.74
CA LEU A 383 -26.44 10.92 -8.37
C LEU A 383 -27.51 11.76 -7.66
N GLN A 384 -27.42 11.93 -6.35
CA GLN A 384 -28.29 12.79 -5.56
C GLN A 384 -28.08 14.28 -5.90
N VAL A 385 -26.84 14.77 -5.89
CA VAL A 385 -26.49 16.16 -6.29
C VAL A 385 -27.01 16.45 -7.70
N CYS A 386 -26.76 15.54 -8.65
CA CYS A 386 -27.22 15.69 -10.04
C CYS A 386 -28.75 15.57 -10.24
N SER A 387 -29.52 15.10 -9.25
CA SER A 387 -30.98 14.92 -9.37
C SER A 387 -31.81 15.85 -8.48
N GLN A 388 -31.22 16.40 -7.41
CA GLN A 388 -31.87 17.34 -6.49
C GLN A 388 -31.44 18.79 -6.73
N GLY A 389 -30.24 19.02 -7.31
CA GLY A 389 -29.76 20.36 -7.64
C GLY A 389 -30.66 21.05 -8.67
N ALA A 390 -31.29 22.16 -8.29
CA ALA A 390 -32.09 22.99 -9.20
C ALA A 390 -31.25 23.50 -10.39
N ALA A 391 -29.98 23.80 -10.14
CA ALA A 391 -28.98 24.12 -11.16
C ALA A 391 -28.69 22.94 -12.09
N ALA A 392 -28.49 21.72 -11.58
CA ALA A 392 -28.29 20.54 -12.43
C ALA A 392 -29.45 20.36 -13.44
N ALA A 393 -30.69 20.62 -12.99
CA ALA A 393 -31.88 20.60 -13.83
C ALA A 393 -31.95 21.78 -14.83
N SER A 394 -31.57 23.01 -14.45
CA SER A 394 -31.57 24.18 -15.36
C SER A 394 -30.50 24.08 -16.46
N LEU A 395 -29.33 23.55 -16.10
CA LEU A 395 -28.20 23.25 -16.98
C LEU A 395 -28.44 22.01 -17.87
N GLY A 396 -29.48 21.22 -17.58
CA GLY A 396 -29.82 20.00 -18.32
C GLY A 396 -28.88 18.81 -18.04
N VAL A 397 -28.09 18.85 -16.97
CA VAL A 397 -27.14 17.80 -16.59
C VAL A 397 -27.90 16.60 -16.02
N GLN A 398 -28.17 15.61 -16.87
CA GLN A 398 -28.78 14.36 -16.44
C GLN A 398 -27.74 13.48 -15.69
N PRO A 399 -28.07 12.89 -14.52
CA PRO A 399 -27.12 12.07 -13.74
C PRO A 399 -26.45 10.96 -14.57
N ALA A 400 -27.25 10.18 -15.31
CA ALA A 400 -26.74 9.14 -16.21
C ALA A 400 -25.93 9.70 -17.40
N GLY A 401 -26.21 10.95 -17.83
CA GLY A 401 -25.43 11.64 -18.85
C GLY A 401 -24.03 12.04 -18.35
N LEU A 402 -23.94 12.51 -17.11
CA LEU A 402 -22.67 12.84 -16.45
C LEU A 402 -21.84 11.58 -16.17
N LEU A 403 -22.44 10.54 -15.58
CA LEU A 403 -21.77 9.26 -15.34
C LEU A 403 -21.25 8.63 -16.64
N ARG A 404 -22.05 8.64 -17.70
CA ARG A 404 -21.65 8.15 -19.03
C ARG A 404 -20.54 9.00 -19.66
N ARG A 405 -20.52 10.32 -19.42
CA ARG A 405 -19.45 11.23 -19.84
C ARG A 405 -18.14 10.89 -19.11
N LEU A 406 -18.18 10.81 -17.78
CA LEU A 406 -17.04 10.43 -16.92
C LEU A 406 -16.43 9.10 -17.35
N CYS A 407 -17.27 8.07 -17.53
CA CYS A 407 -16.80 6.76 -17.93
C CYS A 407 -16.16 6.77 -19.32
N VAL A 408 -16.75 7.46 -20.31
CA VAL A 408 -16.16 7.60 -21.65
C VAL A 408 -14.85 8.41 -21.63
N GLN A 409 -14.73 9.43 -20.78
CA GLN A 409 -13.49 10.22 -20.63
C GLN A 409 -12.36 9.39 -20.01
N ARG A 410 -12.58 8.74 -18.86
CA ARG A 410 -11.57 7.85 -18.24
C ARG A 410 -11.21 6.70 -19.18
N LEU A 411 -12.17 6.08 -19.86
CA LEU A 411 -11.93 4.99 -20.81
C LEU A 411 -11.07 5.41 -22.02
N ALA A 412 -11.02 6.70 -22.36
CA ALA A 412 -10.13 7.25 -23.39
C ALA A 412 -8.71 7.58 -22.86
N LEU A 413 -8.55 7.72 -21.54
CA LEU A 413 -7.26 7.96 -20.86
C LEU A 413 -6.58 6.66 -20.43
N VAL A 414 -7.35 5.63 -20.01
CA VAL A 414 -6.83 4.28 -19.79
C VAL A 414 -6.10 3.86 -21.08
N PRO A 415 -4.83 3.41 -21.02
CA PRO A 415 -4.10 2.94 -22.18
C PRO A 415 -4.78 1.68 -22.71
N GLY A 416 -5.76 1.87 -23.59
CA GLY A 416 -6.72 0.84 -23.94
C GLY A 416 -6.09 -0.39 -24.60
N PRO A 417 -6.89 -1.40 -24.98
CA PRO A 417 -6.38 -2.65 -25.55
C PRO A 417 -5.33 -2.49 -26.66
N LYS A 418 -5.39 -1.41 -27.45
CA LYS A 418 -4.41 -1.08 -28.51
C LYS A 418 -3.04 -0.60 -28.00
N ALA A 419 -2.94 -0.02 -26.81
CA ALA A 419 -1.69 0.38 -26.17
C ALA A 419 -1.09 -0.77 -25.34
N ALA A 420 -1.92 -1.55 -24.65
CA ALA A 420 -1.48 -2.84 -24.08
C ALA A 420 -0.97 -3.82 -25.14
N ALA A 421 -1.49 -3.71 -26.38
CA ALA A 421 -1.08 -4.48 -27.57
C ALA A 421 0.13 -3.92 -28.34
N VAL A 422 1.04 -3.19 -27.68
CA VAL A 422 2.38 -2.92 -28.26
C VAL A 422 3.19 -4.23 -28.42
N GLY A 423 2.82 -5.29 -27.70
CA GLY A 423 3.17 -6.68 -28.02
C GLY A 423 2.23 -7.31 -29.07
N SER A 424 2.81 -7.88 -30.15
CA SER A 424 2.08 -8.21 -31.39
C SER A 424 1.29 -9.54 -31.37
N CYS A 425 0.43 -9.76 -30.39
CA CYS A 425 -0.44 -10.94 -30.31
C CYS A 425 -1.89 -10.64 -30.73
N ASP A 426 -2.20 -10.88 -32.01
CA ASP A 426 -3.58 -10.75 -32.54
C ASP A 426 -4.58 -11.71 -31.85
N ALA A 427 -4.12 -12.91 -31.48
CA ALA A 427 -4.97 -13.91 -30.82
C ALA A 427 -5.42 -13.46 -29.42
N SER A 428 -4.51 -12.90 -28.61
CA SER A 428 -4.85 -12.30 -27.33
C SER A 428 -5.83 -11.13 -27.54
N ASN A 429 -5.57 -10.26 -28.51
CA ASN A 429 -6.48 -9.16 -28.83
C ASN A 429 -7.86 -9.61 -29.31
N ALA A 430 -7.99 -10.77 -29.94
CA ALA A 430 -9.27 -11.37 -30.30
C ALA A 430 -10.00 -11.89 -29.05
N LEU A 431 -9.32 -12.62 -28.15
CA LEU A 431 -9.90 -13.12 -26.89
C LEU A 431 -10.44 -11.97 -26.02
N LEU A 432 -9.69 -10.88 -25.84
CA LEU A 432 -10.16 -9.72 -25.09
C LEU A 432 -11.42 -9.08 -25.72
N ARG A 433 -11.44 -8.91 -27.06
CA ARG A 433 -12.64 -8.42 -27.77
C ARG A 433 -13.82 -9.39 -27.68
N GLU A 434 -13.59 -10.68 -27.50
CA GLU A 434 -14.63 -11.71 -27.38
C GLU A 434 -15.16 -11.85 -25.95
N ALA A 435 -14.32 -11.57 -24.94
CA ALA A 435 -14.73 -11.44 -23.55
C ALA A 435 -15.61 -10.20 -23.35
N LEU A 436 -15.19 -9.05 -23.89
CA LEU A 436 -15.89 -7.77 -23.76
C LEU A 436 -17.23 -7.67 -24.52
N LYS A 437 -17.69 -8.73 -25.19
CA LYS A 437 -19.07 -8.82 -25.73
C LYS A 437 -20.11 -9.20 -24.68
N ASP A 438 -19.68 -9.83 -23.59
CA ASP A 438 -20.55 -10.31 -22.52
C ASP A 438 -19.76 -10.22 -21.20
N PRO A 439 -19.88 -9.11 -20.44
CA PRO A 439 -19.14 -8.90 -19.19
C PRO A 439 -19.36 -10.01 -18.16
N TRP A 440 -20.53 -10.64 -18.16
CA TRP A 440 -20.91 -11.67 -17.20
C TRP A 440 -20.24 -13.02 -17.51
N CYS A 441 -20.02 -13.31 -18.80
CA CYS A 441 -19.14 -14.41 -19.23
C CYS A 441 -17.67 -13.99 -19.39
N ALA A 442 -17.29 -12.75 -19.02
CA ALA A 442 -15.96 -12.23 -19.33
C ALA A 442 -14.90 -12.72 -18.35
N ALA A 443 -15.20 -12.93 -17.06
CA ALA A 443 -14.19 -13.25 -16.03
C ALA A 443 -13.29 -14.44 -16.42
N ASP A 444 -13.86 -15.59 -16.78
CA ASP A 444 -13.11 -16.77 -17.26
C ASP A 444 -12.26 -16.46 -18.51
N ARG A 445 -12.82 -15.68 -19.44
CA ARG A 445 -12.19 -15.34 -20.73
C ARG A 445 -11.08 -14.30 -20.57
N LEU A 446 -11.20 -13.40 -19.59
CA LEU A 446 -10.23 -12.40 -19.18
C LEU A 446 -9.10 -13.05 -18.38
N GLY A 447 -9.40 -13.99 -17.48
CA GLY A 447 -8.41 -14.85 -16.84
C GLY A 447 -7.60 -15.63 -17.87
N ALA A 448 -8.26 -16.33 -18.80
CA ALA A 448 -7.59 -17.04 -19.88
C ALA A 448 -6.76 -16.12 -20.80
N TRP A 449 -7.24 -14.90 -21.08
CA TRP A 449 -6.50 -13.87 -21.80
C TRP A 449 -5.25 -13.41 -21.04
N TRP A 450 -5.38 -13.18 -19.73
CA TRP A 450 -4.29 -12.73 -18.87
C TRP A 450 -3.20 -13.78 -18.74
N THR A 451 -3.56 -15.02 -18.41
CA THR A 451 -2.62 -16.15 -18.32
C THR A 451 -1.86 -16.36 -19.64
N ALA A 452 -2.53 -16.16 -20.78
CA ALA A 452 -1.89 -16.23 -22.10
C ALA A 452 -0.95 -15.04 -22.42
N ARG A 453 -1.04 -13.92 -21.69
CA ARG A 453 -0.12 -12.77 -21.75
C ARG A 453 1.06 -12.96 -20.78
N SER A 454 0.80 -13.19 -19.49
CA SER A 454 1.86 -13.37 -18.48
C SER A 454 2.82 -14.50 -18.85
N GLY A 455 2.31 -15.61 -19.40
CA GLY A 455 3.15 -16.72 -19.90
C GLY A 455 3.99 -16.45 -21.16
N ARG A 456 4.05 -15.19 -21.65
CA ARG A 456 4.84 -14.80 -22.85
C ARG A 456 5.64 -13.50 -22.69
N GLU A 457 5.19 -12.59 -21.82
CA GLU A 457 5.78 -11.25 -21.67
C GLU A 457 6.37 -11.01 -20.25
N ALA A 458 6.70 -12.09 -19.53
CA ALA A 458 7.27 -12.12 -18.17
C ALA A 458 8.69 -11.49 -18.01
N SER A 459 9.14 -10.67 -18.97
CA SER A 459 10.27 -9.77 -18.81
C SER A 459 9.88 -8.42 -18.17
N GLY A 460 8.58 -8.12 -18.09
CA GLY A 460 8.07 -7.00 -17.29
C GLY A 460 8.12 -7.33 -15.81
N GLY A 461 8.65 -6.41 -14.99
CA GLY A 461 8.78 -6.61 -13.55
C GLY A 461 7.41 -6.63 -12.83
N LEU A 462 7.38 -7.16 -11.61
CA LEU A 462 6.15 -7.31 -10.81
C LEU A 462 5.29 -6.03 -10.73
N ALA A 463 5.91 -4.85 -10.66
CA ALA A 463 5.20 -3.56 -10.69
C ALA A 463 4.43 -3.30 -12.00
N GLU A 464 4.97 -3.71 -13.15
CA GLU A 464 4.32 -3.56 -14.46
C GLU A 464 3.12 -4.49 -14.61
N GLU A 465 3.19 -5.73 -14.08
CA GLU A 465 2.02 -6.62 -14.06
C GLU A 465 0.92 -6.07 -13.13
N ASN A 466 1.28 -5.63 -11.92
CA ASN A 466 0.31 -5.01 -10.99
C ASN A 466 -0.37 -3.79 -11.61
N ALA A 467 0.39 -2.84 -12.16
CA ALA A 467 -0.17 -1.67 -12.83
C ALA A 467 -1.08 -2.05 -14.01
N SER A 468 -0.70 -3.06 -14.79
CA SER A 468 -1.52 -3.55 -15.90
C SER A 468 -2.83 -4.19 -15.42
N ARG A 469 -2.84 -4.90 -14.28
CA ARG A 469 -4.05 -5.47 -13.66
C ARG A 469 -4.98 -4.37 -13.09
N VAL A 470 -4.42 -3.34 -12.47
CA VAL A 470 -5.15 -2.14 -12.02
C VAL A 470 -5.86 -1.48 -13.20
N CYS A 471 -5.15 -1.19 -14.30
CA CYS A 471 -5.77 -0.62 -15.51
C CYS A 471 -6.83 -1.52 -16.16
N LEU A 472 -6.69 -2.85 -16.07
CA LEU A 472 -7.73 -3.77 -16.55
C LEU A 472 -8.99 -3.70 -15.68
N SER A 473 -8.85 -3.71 -14.35
CA SER A 473 -9.98 -3.60 -13.42
C SER A 473 -10.73 -2.27 -13.63
N GLU A 474 -10.02 -1.14 -13.73
CA GLU A 474 -10.65 0.14 -14.05
C GLU A 474 -11.39 0.07 -15.39
N TYR A 475 -10.77 -0.48 -16.44
CA TYR A 475 -11.41 -0.66 -17.75
C TYR A 475 -12.72 -1.48 -17.64
N LEU A 476 -12.73 -2.57 -16.88
CA LEU A 476 -13.89 -3.45 -16.72
C LEU A 476 -15.01 -2.78 -15.91
N CYS A 477 -14.66 -2.08 -14.84
CA CYS A 477 -15.61 -1.27 -14.06
C CYS A 477 -16.29 -0.21 -14.95
N LEU A 478 -15.51 0.48 -15.78
CA LEU A 478 -16.00 1.51 -16.71
C LEU A 478 -16.92 0.90 -17.79
N GLN A 479 -16.63 -0.30 -18.29
CA GLN A 479 -17.52 -1.00 -19.21
C GLN A 479 -18.82 -1.44 -18.54
N ALA A 480 -18.76 -1.94 -17.30
CA ALA A 480 -19.94 -2.38 -16.55
C ALA A 480 -20.92 -1.21 -16.27
N HIS A 481 -20.41 -0.02 -15.92
CA HIS A 481 -21.22 1.20 -15.72
C HIS A 481 -21.65 1.91 -17.01
N LEU A 482 -21.27 1.39 -18.20
CA LEU A 482 -21.64 1.95 -19.51
C LEU A 482 -22.74 1.15 -20.25
N GLN A 483 -23.18 0.02 -19.70
CA GLN A 483 -24.16 -0.90 -20.30
C GLN A 483 -25.53 -0.82 -19.61
#